data_AF-A0A9X5EGN8-F1
#
_entry.id   AF-A0A9X5EGN8-F1
#
_cell.length_a   1.000
_cell.length_b   1.000
_cell.length_c   1.000
_cell.angle_alpha   90.00
_cell.angle_beta   90.00
_cell.angle_gamma   90.00
#
_symmetry.space_group_name_H-M   'P 1'
#
loop_
_entity.id
_entity.type
_entity.pdbx_description
1 polymer ?
#
loop_
_entity_poly.entity_id
_entity_poly.type
_entity_poly.pdbx_seq_one_letter_code
_entity_poly.pdbx_strand_id
1 'polypeptide(L)'
;MKHMVFCLGMLAATFTASASPPPDDMRALVDRLVDDTAKDSASEARAFDRLMHLGSAAVPYIVARLGDGRRLPEQSIWVRRHGHEDRQYHPWYVHDGLEAVLNELTGFTMGPQNGHLLKSQREKNTRKWVAWCVQRYPMKADVCRSGRTSDMQ
;
A
#
# COMPACT_ATOMS: atom_id res chain seq x y z
N MET A 1 -17.16 -8.63 -70.23
CA MET A 1 -16.75 -9.79 -69.41
C MET A 1 -16.24 -9.27 -68.07
N LYS A 2 -16.93 -9.69 -66.99
CA LYS A 2 -16.57 -9.73 -65.56
C LYS A 2 -15.77 -8.57 -64.93
N HIS A 3 -16.50 -7.77 -64.13
CA HIS A 3 -15.97 -7.09 -62.95
C HIS A 3 -15.44 -8.11 -61.94
N MET A 4 -14.26 -7.87 -61.38
CA MET A 4 -13.76 -8.62 -60.23
C MET A 4 -13.35 -7.63 -59.15
N VAL A 5 -14.30 -7.37 -58.25
CA VAL A 5 -14.13 -6.65 -56.99
C VAL A 5 -13.46 -7.63 -56.02
N PHE A 6 -12.27 -7.30 -55.53
CA PHE A 6 -11.64 -8.01 -54.43
C PHE A 6 -11.73 -7.14 -53.17
N CYS A 7 -12.80 -7.35 -52.39
CA CYS A 7 -12.89 -6.89 -51.01
C CYS A 7 -12.09 -7.87 -50.14
N LEU A 8 -10.87 -7.50 -49.75
CA LEU A 8 -10.14 -8.20 -48.70
C LEU A 8 -10.46 -7.53 -47.37
N GLY A 9 -11.32 -8.17 -46.59
CA GLY A 9 -11.77 -7.70 -45.28
C GLY A 9 -10.63 -7.65 -44.27
N MET A 10 -10.48 -6.51 -43.59
CA MET A 10 -9.71 -6.39 -42.36
C MET A 10 -10.38 -7.23 -41.26
N LEU A 11 -9.76 -8.35 -40.91
CA LEU A 11 -10.01 -9.04 -39.66
C LEU A 11 -9.35 -8.26 -38.52
N ALA A 12 -10.11 -7.36 -37.90
CA ALA A 12 -9.74 -6.78 -36.62
C ALA A 12 -9.85 -7.88 -35.54
N ALA A 13 -8.73 -8.51 -35.21
CA ALA A 13 -8.64 -9.38 -34.04
C ALA A 13 -8.80 -8.52 -32.78
N THR A 14 -10.00 -8.51 -32.22
CA THR A 14 -10.26 -7.95 -30.90
C THR A 14 -9.61 -8.86 -29.86
N PHE A 15 -8.39 -8.52 -29.45
CA PHE A 15 -7.82 -9.06 -28.23
C PHE A 15 -8.68 -8.58 -27.06
N THR A 16 -9.66 -9.40 -26.67
CA THR A 16 -10.23 -9.32 -25.33
C THR A 16 -9.13 -9.79 -24.38
N ALA A 17 -8.36 -8.83 -23.88
CA ALA A 17 -7.47 -9.08 -22.76
C ALA A 17 -8.35 -9.52 -21.59
N SER A 18 -8.41 -10.83 -21.33
CA SER A 18 -8.82 -11.33 -20.02
C SER A 18 -7.87 -10.73 -19.01
N ALA A 19 -8.34 -9.71 -18.29
CA ALA A 19 -7.65 -9.16 -17.14
C ALA A 19 -7.66 -10.26 -16.06
N SER A 20 -6.59 -11.06 -16.02
CA SER A 20 -6.36 -11.96 -14.90
C SER A 20 -6.34 -11.11 -13.62
N PRO A 21 -7.08 -11.50 -12.56
CA PRO A 21 -6.98 -10.81 -11.29
C PRO A 21 -5.52 -10.83 -10.82
N PRO A 22 -5.04 -9.74 -10.21
CA PRO A 22 -3.66 -9.68 -9.71
C PRO A 22 -3.44 -10.82 -8.70
N PRO A 23 -2.21 -11.34 -8.55
CA PRO A 23 -1.96 -12.45 -7.63
C PRO A 23 -2.40 -12.07 -6.20
N ASP A 24 -3.31 -12.85 -5.63
CA ASP A 24 -3.96 -12.58 -4.34
C ASP A 24 -3.03 -12.70 -3.11
N ASP A 25 -1.81 -13.21 -3.27
CA ASP A 25 -0.92 -13.51 -2.14
C ASP A 25 -0.41 -12.24 -1.44
N MET A 26 0.01 -11.20 -2.19
CA MET A 26 0.56 -9.99 -1.57
C MET A 26 -0.50 -9.20 -0.80
N ARG A 27 -1.74 -9.15 -1.30
CA ARG A 27 -2.85 -8.48 -0.60
C ARG A 27 -3.15 -9.20 0.71
N ALA A 28 -3.38 -10.51 0.65
CA ALA A 28 -3.71 -11.30 1.83
C ALA A 28 -2.57 -11.30 2.86
N LEU A 29 -1.32 -11.30 2.41
CA LEU A 29 -0.15 -11.20 3.29
C LEU A 29 -0.10 -9.85 4.00
N VAL A 30 -0.24 -8.73 3.27
CA VAL A 30 -0.24 -7.40 3.88
C VAL A 30 -1.43 -7.23 4.82
N ASP A 31 -2.62 -7.70 4.46
CA ASP A 31 -3.80 -7.62 5.32
C ASP A 31 -3.57 -8.36 6.65
N ARG A 32 -3.06 -9.60 6.61
CA ARG A 32 -2.72 -10.36 7.83
C ARG A 32 -1.68 -9.64 8.69
N LEU A 33 -0.62 -9.11 8.07
CA LEU A 33 0.43 -8.40 8.80
C LEU A 33 -0.11 -7.11 9.45
N VAL A 34 -0.96 -6.36 8.75
CA VAL A 34 -1.61 -5.16 9.30
C VAL A 34 -2.50 -5.53 10.49
N ASP A 35 -3.27 -6.62 10.41
CA ASP A 35 -4.05 -7.08 11.55
C ASP A 35 -3.19 -7.49 12.75
N ASP A 36 -2.07 -8.16 12.50
CA ASP A 36 -1.11 -8.54 13.55
C ASP A 36 -0.47 -7.32 14.24
N THR A 37 -0.37 -6.16 13.56
CA THR A 37 0.16 -4.93 14.20
C THR A 37 -0.67 -4.45 15.38
N ALA A 38 -1.97 -4.75 15.40
CA ALA A 38 -2.89 -4.26 16.44
C ALA A 38 -3.17 -5.30 17.54
N LYS A 39 -2.52 -6.46 17.52
CA LYS A 39 -2.89 -7.61 18.35
C LYS A 39 -2.25 -7.59 19.74
N ASP A 40 -0.93 -7.60 19.80
CA ASP A 40 -0.10 -7.60 21.01
C ASP A 40 1.31 -7.11 20.67
N SER A 41 2.11 -6.67 21.66
CA SER A 41 3.43 -6.07 21.41
C SER A 41 4.39 -6.98 20.62
N ALA A 42 4.32 -8.30 20.82
CA ALA A 42 5.21 -9.24 20.12
C ALA A 42 4.78 -9.41 18.66
N SER A 43 3.47 -9.47 18.40
CA SER A 43 2.89 -9.49 17.06
C SER A 43 3.13 -8.18 16.32
N GLU A 44 3.01 -7.04 17.00
CA GLU A 44 3.34 -5.71 16.46
C GLU A 44 4.76 -5.65 15.92
N ALA A 45 5.75 -5.98 16.76
CA ALA A 45 7.15 -5.91 16.38
C ALA A 45 7.48 -6.82 15.18
N ARG A 46 6.98 -8.07 15.18
CA ARG A 46 7.18 -9.00 14.06
C ARG A 46 6.49 -8.55 12.79
N ALA A 47 5.28 -7.99 12.90
CA ALA A 47 4.50 -7.54 11.77
C ALA A 47 5.18 -6.34 11.08
N PHE A 48 5.62 -5.34 11.82
CA PHE A 48 6.33 -4.19 11.25
C PHE A 48 7.67 -4.57 10.63
N ASP A 49 8.46 -5.42 11.30
CA ASP A 49 9.70 -5.96 10.72
C ASP A 49 9.43 -6.68 9.39
N ARG A 50 8.40 -7.54 9.36
CA ARG A 50 8.05 -8.26 8.14
C ARG A 50 7.57 -7.33 7.03
N LEU A 51 6.74 -6.33 7.35
CA LEU A 51 6.27 -5.33 6.38
C LEU A 51 7.43 -4.56 5.74
N MET A 52 8.47 -4.21 6.50
CA MET A 52 9.69 -3.59 5.96
C MET A 52 10.46 -4.53 5.02
N HIS A 53 10.50 -5.83 5.31
CA HIS A 53 11.19 -6.82 4.49
C HIS A 53 10.46 -7.19 3.19
N LEU A 54 9.16 -6.85 3.04
CA LEU A 54 8.45 -7.07 1.77
C LEU A 54 8.94 -6.15 0.62
N GLY A 55 9.61 -5.04 0.96
CA GLY A 55 10.21 -4.14 0.00
C GLY A 55 9.20 -3.35 -0.85
N SER A 56 9.69 -2.76 -1.94
CA SER A 56 8.94 -1.82 -2.78
C SER A 56 7.69 -2.43 -3.43
N ALA A 57 7.66 -3.75 -3.64
CA ALA A 57 6.51 -4.45 -4.24
C ALA A 57 5.26 -4.39 -3.35
N ALA A 58 5.40 -4.28 -2.03
CA ALA A 58 4.28 -4.20 -1.10
C ALA A 58 3.69 -2.79 -0.96
N VAL A 59 4.39 -1.74 -1.44
CA VAL A 59 3.99 -0.35 -1.23
C VAL A 59 2.54 -0.06 -1.65
N PRO A 60 2.03 -0.49 -2.82
CA PRO A 60 0.63 -0.24 -3.18
C PRO A 60 -0.38 -0.87 -2.23
N TYR A 61 -0.05 -2.04 -1.67
CA TYR A 61 -0.91 -2.79 -0.76
C TYR A 61 -0.88 -2.18 0.65
N ILE A 62 0.28 -1.68 1.10
CA ILE A 62 0.40 -0.95 2.38
C ILE A 62 -0.34 0.39 2.30
N VAL A 63 -0.20 1.14 1.21
CA VAL A 63 -0.96 2.40 0.99
C VAL A 63 -2.47 2.14 1.04
N ALA A 64 -2.93 1.01 0.51
CA ALA A 64 -4.33 0.61 0.55
C ALA A 64 -4.86 0.29 1.96
N ARG A 65 -4.01 0.24 2.98
CA ARG A 65 -4.37 0.03 4.39
C ARG A 65 -4.15 1.28 5.26
N LEU A 66 -3.63 2.38 4.69
CA LEU A 66 -3.56 3.65 5.39
C LEU A 66 -4.96 4.15 5.74
N GLY A 67 -5.10 4.63 6.97
CA GLY A 67 -6.38 5.09 7.52
C GLY A 67 -6.82 4.25 8.71
N ASP A 68 -6.22 3.07 8.90
CA ASP A 68 -6.44 2.22 10.06
C ASP A 68 -6.15 3.00 11.37
N GLY A 69 -7.22 3.25 12.13
CA GLY A 69 -7.20 4.01 13.36
C GLY A 69 -7.11 3.17 14.62
N ARG A 70 -6.87 1.85 14.51
CA ARG A 70 -6.63 1.00 15.69
C ARG A 70 -5.37 1.48 16.41
N ARG A 71 -5.36 1.39 17.75
CA ARG A 71 -4.18 1.72 18.57
C ARG A 71 -3.16 0.59 18.49
N LEU A 72 -1.90 0.97 18.49
CA LEU A 72 -0.80 0.02 18.64
C LEU A 72 -0.60 -0.34 20.12
N PRO A 73 -0.33 -1.62 20.45
CA PRO A 73 -0.08 -2.06 21.81
C PRO A 73 1.23 -1.53 22.41
N GLU A 74 2.34 -1.59 21.67
CA GLU A 74 3.68 -1.15 22.13
C GLU A 74 3.97 0.29 21.73
N GLN A 75 3.44 0.73 20.58
CA GLN A 75 3.66 2.08 20.05
C GLN A 75 5.13 2.35 19.75
N SER A 76 5.87 1.31 19.34
CA SER A 76 7.30 1.42 19.05
C SER A 76 7.71 0.51 17.91
N ILE A 77 8.41 1.10 16.93
CA ILE A 77 8.98 0.37 15.80
C ILE A 77 10.48 0.62 15.76
N TRP A 78 11.25 -0.47 15.74
CA TRP A 78 12.69 -0.43 15.54
C TRP A 78 13.06 -0.75 14.11
N VAL A 79 13.75 0.18 13.46
CA VAL A 79 14.35 -0.02 12.14
C VAL A 79 15.83 -0.28 12.33
N ARG A 80 16.26 -1.47 11.90
CA ARG A 80 17.65 -1.89 11.93
C ARG A 80 18.15 -2.03 10.51
N ARG A 81 19.18 -1.28 10.14
CA ARG A 81 19.82 -1.36 8.82
C ARG A 81 21.31 -1.56 8.99
N HIS A 82 21.88 -2.52 8.27
CA HIS A 82 23.31 -2.75 8.30
C HIS A 82 24.06 -1.50 7.82
N GLY A 83 25.02 -1.02 8.62
CA GLY A 83 25.83 0.17 8.30
C GLY A 83 25.16 1.51 8.60
N HIS A 84 24.02 1.53 9.28
CA HIS A 84 23.35 2.74 9.75
C HIS A 84 23.00 2.60 11.24
N GLU A 85 22.84 3.74 11.92
CA GLU A 85 22.33 3.75 13.29
C GLU A 85 20.88 3.23 13.32
N ASP A 86 20.57 2.45 14.36
CA ASP A 86 19.21 1.99 14.63
C ASP A 86 18.29 3.18 14.84
N ARG A 87 17.13 3.17 14.16
CA ARG A 87 16.14 4.23 14.27
C ARG A 87 14.89 3.71 14.96
N GLN A 88 14.45 4.43 15.98
CA GLN A 88 13.20 4.13 16.68
C GLN A 88 12.10 5.12 16.28
N TYR A 89 10.95 4.59 15.88
CA TYR A 89 9.70 5.33 15.69
C TYR A 89 8.74 5.07 16.85
N HIS A 90 7.88 6.05 17.13
CA HIS A 90 6.91 5.99 18.23
C HIS A 90 5.46 6.22 17.74
N PRO A 91 4.92 5.35 16.86
CA PRO A 91 3.57 5.50 16.34
C PRO A 91 2.51 5.05 17.34
N TRP A 92 1.40 5.77 17.44
CA TRP A 92 0.31 5.47 18.38
C TRP A 92 -0.77 4.62 17.74
N TYR A 93 -0.92 4.73 16.42
CA TYR A 93 -1.96 4.08 15.64
C TYR A 93 -1.37 3.30 14.48
N VAL A 94 -2.09 2.29 14.01
CA VAL A 94 -1.67 1.46 12.86
C VAL A 94 -1.31 2.34 11.66
N HIS A 95 -2.13 3.34 11.32
CA HIS A 95 -1.81 4.32 10.26
C HIS A 95 -0.41 4.93 10.41
N ASP A 96 -0.05 5.39 11.61
CA ASP A 96 1.21 6.10 11.85
C ASP A 96 2.40 5.13 11.72
N GLY A 97 2.22 3.87 12.14
CA GLY A 97 3.20 2.81 11.93
C GLY A 97 3.37 2.42 10.46
N LEU A 98 2.27 2.33 9.71
CA LEU A 98 2.31 2.08 8.26
C LEU A 98 2.95 3.24 7.49
N GLU A 99 2.73 4.48 7.93
CA GLU A 99 3.45 5.64 7.38
C GLU A 99 4.96 5.51 7.61
N ALA A 100 5.40 5.12 8.82
CA ALA A 100 6.81 4.90 9.10
C ALA A 100 7.41 3.82 8.17
N VAL A 101 6.71 2.69 7.98
CA VAL A 101 7.12 1.65 7.03
C VAL A 101 7.23 2.22 5.61
N LEU A 102 6.23 2.98 5.15
CA LEU A 102 6.25 3.56 3.82
C LEU A 102 7.41 4.54 3.62
N ASN A 103 7.72 5.37 4.63
CA ASN A 103 8.86 6.27 4.60
C ASN A 103 10.18 5.49 4.44
N GLU A 104 10.33 4.40 5.18
CA GLU A 104 11.51 3.54 5.10
C GLU A 104 11.63 2.81 3.75
N LEU A 105 10.51 2.38 3.17
CA LEU A 105 10.50 1.68 1.89
C LEU A 105 10.70 2.61 0.69
N THR A 106 10.30 3.87 0.79
CA THR A 106 10.21 4.78 -0.35
C THR A 106 11.17 5.96 -0.28
N GLY A 107 11.72 6.26 0.90
CA GLY A 107 12.48 7.48 1.18
C GLY A 107 11.63 8.76 1.12
N PHE A 108 10.32 8.63 0.94
CA PHE A 108 9.42 9.74 0.70
C PHE A 108 8.58 10.00 1.95
N THR A 109 8.51 11.27 2.40
CA THR A 109 7.85 11.69 3.65
C THR A 109 6.77 12.75 3.38
N MET A 110 5.63 12.65 4.07
CA MET A 110 4.46 13.53 3.86
C MET A 110 3.93 14.21 5.12
N GLY A 111 4.80 14.85 5.90
CA GLY A 111 4.40 15.70 7.02
C GLY A 111 5.06 15.31 8.35
N PRO A 112 4.52 15.81 9.48
CA PRO A 112 5.13 15.63 10.79
C PRO A 112 5.20 14.15 11.18
N GLN A 113 6.40 13.66 11.49
CA GLN A 113 6.64 12.29 11.94
C GLN A 113 6.57 12.20 13.47
N ASN A 114 5.50 12.75 14.06
CA ASN A 114 5.33 12.78 15.51
C ASN A 114 4.63 11.52 16.05
N GLY A 115 4.11 10.66 15.17
CA GLY A 115 3.55 9.35 15.52
C GLY A 115 2.18 9.38 16.18
N HIS A 116 1.48 10.52 16.21
CA HIS A 116 0.17 10.63 16.85
C HIS A 116 -0.75 11.60 16.10
N LEU A 117 -0.84 11.44 14.79
CA LEU A 117 -1.66 12.32 13.95
C LEU A 117 -3.13 12.28 14.41
N LEU A 118 -3.81 13.42 14.37
CA LEU A 118 -5.26 13.47 14.56
C LEU A 118 -5.97 12.70 13.44
N LYS A 119 -7.19 12.21 13.68
CA LYS A 119 -7.99 11.50 12.65
C LYS A 119 -8.06 12.26 11.32
N SER A 120 -8.38 13.55 11.37
CA SER A 120 -8.45 14.41 10.18
C SER A 120 -7.11 14.58 9.46
N GLN A 121 -6.00 14.55 10.20
CA GLN A 121 -4.64 14.57 9.64
C GLN A 121 -4.31 13.24 8.96
N ARG A 122 -4.67 12.11 9.58
CA ARG A 122 -4.52 10.77 8.98
C ARG A 122 -5.29 10.65 7.67
N GLU A 123 -6.55 11.09 7.63
CA GLU A 123 -7.35 11.10 6.41
C GLU A 123 -6.70 11.96 5.29
N LYS A 124 -6.19 13.14 5.66
CA LYS A 124 -5.45 14.00 4.72
C LYS A 124 -4.17 13.32 4.24
N ASN A 125 -3.46 12.63 5.14
CA ASN A 125 -2.24 11.91 4.82
C ASN A 125 -2.52 10.75 3.86
N THR A 126 -3.53 9.92 4.16
CA THR A 126 -3.99 8.83 3.28
C THR A 126 -4.28 9.35 1.87
N ARG A 127 -4.99 10.47 1.73
CA ARG A 127 -5.28 11.04 0.39
C ARG A 127 -4.02 11.38 -0.39
N LYS A 128 -3.01 11.96 0.27
CA LYS A 128 -1.74 12.31 -0.37
C LYS A 128 -0.95 11.05 -0.76
N TRP A 129 -0.85 10.07 0.13
CA TRP A 129 -0.20 8.79 -0.15
C TRP A 129 -0.87 8.03 -1.29
N VAL A 130 -2.20 7.99 -1.34
CA VAL A 130 -2.95 7.38 -2.44
C VAL A 130 -2.65 8.10 -3.76
N ALA A 131 -2.63 9.43 -3.77
CA ALA A 131 -2.31 10.21 -4.97
C ALA A 131 -0.88 9.90 -5.47
N TRP A 132 0.10 9.90 -4.57
CA TRP A 132 1.47 9.53 -4.87
C TRP A 132 1.60 8.08 -5.37
N CYS A 133 0.90 7.14 -4.73
CA CYS A 133 0.90 5.73 -5.10
C CYS A 133 0.36 5.52 -6.52
N VAL A 134 -0.76 6.16 -6.86
CA VAL A 134 -1.35 6.11 -8.21
C VAL A 134 -0.38 6.67 -9.25
N GLN A 135 0.30 7.77 -8.95
CA GLN A 135 1.28 8.36 -9.86
C GLN A 135 2.51 7.46 -10.04
N ARG A 136 3.01 6.85 -8.95
CA ARG A 136 4.23 6.06 -8.93
C ARG A 136 4.03 4.63 -9.47
N TYR A 137 2.84 4.07 -9.27
CA TYR A 137 2.45 2.71 -9.64
C TYR A 137 1.15 2.71 -10.47
N PRO A 138 1.14 3.28 -11.69
CA PRO A 138 -0.08 3.43 -12.49
C PRO A 138 -0.77 2.10 -12.78
N MET A 139 -0.01 1.01 -12.99
CA MET A 139 -0.53 -0.35 -13.19
C MET A 139 -1.18 -0.97 -11.94
N LYS A 140 -1.03 -0.33 -10.77
CA LYS A 140 -1.62 -0.77 -9.47
C LYS A 140 -2.53 0.31 -8.89
N ALA A 141 -2.99 1.26 -9.70
CA ALA A 141 -3.80 2.39 -9.23
C ALA A 141 -5.08 1.95 -8.50
N ASP A 142 -5.72 0.87 -8.93
CA ASP A 142 -6.91 0.34 -8.25
C ASP A 142 -6.59 -0.27 -6.89
N VAL A 143 -5.42 -0.92 -6.75
CA VAL A 143 -4.92 -1.39 -5.45
C VAL A 143 -4.70 -0.18 -4.54
N CYS A 144 -3.95 0.84 -4.99
CA CYS A 144 -3.70 2.06 -4.22
C CYS A 144 -5.00 2.70 -3.71
N ARG A 145 -6.09 2.65 -4.48
CA ARG A 145 -7.39 3.26 -4.11
C ARG A 145 -8.30 2.36 -3.28
N SER A 146 -8.03 1.05 -3.23
CA SER A 146 -8.95 0.04 -2.65
C SER A 146 -9.21 0.18 -1.15
N GLY A 147 -8.39 0.92 -0.40
CA GLY A 147 -8.65 1.21 1.01
C GLY A 147 -9.75 2.24 1.27
N ARG A 148 -10.10 3.07 0.27
CA ARG A 148 -11.06 4.17 0.47
C ARG A 148 -12.52 3.77 0.30
N THR A 149 -12.79 2.58 -0.23
CA THR A 149 -14.16 2.13 -0.55
C THR A 149 -14.88 1.52 0.65
N SER A 150 -14.17 1.15 1.72
CA SER A 150 -14.76 0.52 2.90
C SER A 150 -15.39 1.51 3.90
N ASP A 151 -15.14 2.82 3.76
CA ASP A 151 -15.68 3.87 4.64
C ASP A 151 -16.96 4.54 4.08
N MET A 152 -17.54 4.04 2.99
CA MET A 152 -18.80 4.52 2.40
C MET A 152 -19.93 3.48 2.47
N GLN A 153 -19.93 2.63 3.51
CA GLN A 153 -21.05 1.78 3.89
C GLN A 153 -21.40 1.96 5.37
#